data_AF-A0A1F6WLW2-F1
#
_entry.id   AF-A0A1F6WLW2-F1
#
_cell.length_a   1.000
_cell.length_b   1.000
_cell.length_c   1.000
_cell.angle_alpha   90.00
_cell.angle_beta   90.00
_cell.angle_gamma   90.00
#
_symmetry.space_group_name_H-M   'P 1'
#
loop_
_entity.id
_entity.type
_entity.pdbx_description
1 polymer ?
#
loop_
_entity_poly.entity_id
_entity_poly.type
_entity_poly.pdbx_seq_one_letter_code
_entity_poly.pdbx_strand_id
1 'polypeptide(L)'
;MVILKLMKLTKLSPYRGSPEGRKPNNFGFTILFAILASAALLIMALGITNITYKEIILSGSAREAGHALFAADTGVECALYWRDTFIDGLGSAPECVSRTVDNFSPTPLRTTFDFEDASGHCAEVSVTPEFSVGVGTETFMQIISTGYNVDCLSISNKRAVSRVIEVLL
;
A
#
# COMPACT_ATOMS: atom_id res chain seq x y z
N MET A 1 15.10 10.73 39.32
CA MET A 1 16.35 11.08 40.04
C MET A 1 17.63 10.79 39.21
N VAL A 2 17.58 10.87 37.87
CA VAL A 2 18.75 10.62 36.99
C VAL A 2 19.13 11.87 36.19
N ILE A 3 18.18 12.78 35.95
CA ILE A 3 18.41 14.02 35.16
C ILE A 3 19.26 15.05 35.92
N LEU A 4 19.17 15.13 37.26
CA LEU A 4 19.95 16.11 38.04
C LEU A 4 21.46 15.78 38.15
N LYS A 5 21.89 14.55 37.83
CA LYS A 5 23.30 14.14 37.96
C LYS A 5 24.14 14.54 36.74
N LEU A 6 23.50 14.85 35.60
CA LEU A 6 24.17 15.27 34.37
C LEU A 6 24.59 16.75 34.39
N MET A 7 23.98 17.58 35.24
CA MET A 7 24.26 19.03 35.28
C MET A 7 25.53 19.40 36.07
N LYS A 8 26.19 18.44 36.74
CA LYS A 8 27.45 18.66 37.46
C LYS A 8 28.72 18.42 36.62
N LEU A 9 28.59 18.04 35.35
CA LEU A 9 29.75 17.84 34.46
C LEU A 9 30.09 19.08 33.60
N THR A 10 29.42 20.21 33.82
CA THR A 10 29.76 21.51 33.20
C THR A 10 30.90 22.22 33.94
N LYS A 11 31.99 21.51 34.25
CA LYS A 11 33.29 22.16 34.43
C LYS A 11 33.99 22.09 33.09
N LEU A 12 33.66 23.06 32.23
CA LEU A 12 34.39 23.33 31.00
C LEU A 12 35.87 23.52 31.35
N SER A 13 36.67 22.52 31.00
CA SER A 13 38.12 22.63 30.98
C SER A 13 38.48 23.72 29.96
N PRO A 14 39.23 24.77 30.33
CA PRO A 14 39.71 25.72 29.35
C PRO A 14 40.70 25.01 28.43
N TYR A 15 40.38 24.94 27.14
CA TYR A 15 41.30 24.45 26.12
C TYR A 15 42.52 25.38 26.06
N ARG A 16 43.59 24.97 26.74
CA ARG A 16 44.85 25.70 26.85
C ARG A 16 45.69 25.39 25.61
N GLY A 17 45.58 26.24 24.59
CA GLY A 17 46.43 26.15 23.39
C GLY A 17 47.91 26.30 23.75
N SER A 18 48.70 25.29 23.42
CA SER A 18 50.17 25.32 23.52
C SER A 18 50.74 26.09 22.31
N PRO A 19 51.71 27.01 22.49
CA PRO A 19 52.38 27.65 21.37
C PRO A 19 53.35 26.65 20.72
N GLU A 20 52.87 25.97 19.69
CA GLU A 20 53.68 24.99 18.95
C GLU A 20 54.63 25.71 17.98
N GLY A 21 55.91 25.32 18.04
CA GLY A 21 56.98 25.88 17.24
C GLY A 21 56.74 25.70 15.74
N ARG A 22 56.87 26.80 14.98
CA ARG A 22 56.69 26.84 13.52
C ARG A 22 57.71 25.93 12.82
N LYS A 23 57.22 24.83 12.25
CA LYS A 23 57.87 24.12 11.14
C LYS A 23 57.26 24.59 9.81
N PRO A 24 58.04 24.68 8.72
CA PRO A 24 57.59 25.22 7.44
C PRO A 24 56.42 24.44 6.85
N ASN A 25 55.53 25.20 6.21
CA ASN A 25 54.13 24.88 5.96
C ASN A 25 53.92 23.97 4.73
N ASN A 26 53.68 22.68 4.94
CA ASN A 26 53.13 21.76 3.91
C ASN A 26 51.64 21.42 4.14
N PHE A 27 50.94 22.21 4.96
CA PHE A 27 49.57 21.94 5.45
C PHE A 27 48.44 22.32 4.48
N GLY A 28 48.74 22.78 3.26
CA GLY A 28 47.71 23.22 2.30
C GLY A 28 46.94 22.08 1.62
N PHE A 29 47.61 20.96 1.34
CA PHE A 29 47.02 19.85 0.56
C PHE A 29 45.94 19.08 1.33
N THR A 30 46.11 18.92 2.63
CA THR A 30 45.18 18.18 3.49
C THR A 30 43.80 18.83 3.57
N ILE A 31 43.71 20.17 3.53
CA ILE A 31 42.43 20.90 3.55
C ILE A 31 41.65 20.66 2.25
N LEU A 32 42.32 20.69 1.10
CA LEU A 32 41.68 20.41 -0.19
C LEU A 32 41.18 18.96 -0.26
N PHE A 33 41.97 18.01 0.23
CA PHE A 33 41.55 16.61 0.31
C PHE A 33 40.34 16.40 1.23
N ALA A 34 40.31 17.07 2.39
CA ALA A 34 39.19 17.01 3.33
C ALA A 34 37.89 17.56 2.71
N ILE A 35 37.97 18.66 1.94
CA ILE A 35 36.82 19.24 1.25
C ILE A 35 36.32 18.31 0.13
N LEU A 36 37.23 17.68 -0.62
CA LEU A 36 36.85 16.74 -1.67
C LEU A 36 36.16 15.50 -1.09
N ALA A 37 36.69 14.97 0.01
CA ALA A 37 36.08 13.84 0.71
C ALA A 37 34.70 14.19 1.28
N SER A 38 34.53 15.37 1.89
CA SER A 38 33.23 15.79 2.41
C SER A 38 32.21 16.05 1.30
N ALA A 39 32.63 16.61 0.16
CA ALA A 39 31.77 16.79 -1.02
C ALA A 39 31.29 15.43 -1.58
N ALA A 40 32.19 14.43 -1.67
CA ALA A 40 31.82 13.09 -2.11
C ALA A 40 30.79 12.43 -1.17
N LEU A 41 31.00 12.54 0.15
CA LEU A 41 30.05 12.04 1.14
C LEU A 41 28.70 12.75 1.08
N LEU A 42 28.69 14.07 0.85
CA LEU A 42 27.45 14.85 0.69
C LEU A 42 26.67 14.40 -0.54
N ILE A 43 27.33 14.13 -1.67
CA ILE A 43 26.65 13.63 -2.89
C ILE A 43 26.01 12.27 -2.62
N MET A 44 26.72 11.36 -1.94
CA MET A 44 26.15 10.05 -1.57
C MET A 44 24.95 10.20 -0.65
N ALA A 45 25.06 11.04 0.39
CA ALA A 45 23.96 11.30 1.31
C ALA A 45 22.72 11.86 0.60
N LEU A 46 22.91 12.85 -0.28
CA LEU A 46 21.81 13.42 -1.09
C LEU A 46 21.19 12.37 -2.01
N GLY A 47 22.01 11.51 -2.64
CA GLY A 47 21.52 10.39 -3.44
C GLY A 47 20.60 9.45 -2.66
N ILE A 48 21.06 9.01 -1.48
CA ILE A 48 20.29 8.09 -0.62
C ILE A 48 18.99 8.75 -0.15
N THR A 49 19.04 10.01 0.30
CA THR A 49 17.83 10.71 0.79
C THR A 49 16.73 10.82 -0.28
N ASN A 50 17.11 11.06 -1.53
CA ASN A 50 16.14 11.14 -2.64
C ASN A 50 15.48 9.78 -2.91
N ILE A 51 16.24 8.68 -2.82
CA ILE A 51 15.68 7.33 -2.96
C ILE A 51 14.70 7.05 -1.82
N THR A 52 15.12 7.28 -0.57
CA THR A 52 14.26 7.04 0.60
C THR A 52 12.97 7.88 0.57
N TYR A 53 13.04 9.10 0.04
CA TYR A 53 11.86 9.96 -0.10
C TYR A 53 10.82 9.33 -1.03
N LYS A 54 11.26 8.79 -2.17
CA LYS A 54 10.39 8.10 -3.12
C LYS A 54 9.85 6.79 -2.56
N GLU A 55 10.68 6.04 -1.84
CA GLU A 55 10.26 4.78 -1.20
C GLU A 55 9.16 5.00 -0.15
N ILE A 56 9.22 6.07 0.64
CA ILE A 56 8.17 6.39 1.61
C ILE A 56 6.83 6.63 0.90
N ILE A 57 6.83 7.39 -0.20
CA ILE A 57 5.62 7.66 -0.99
C ILE A 57 5.09 6.36 -1.60
N LEU A 58 5.97 5.53 -2.18
CA LEU A 58 5.59 4.26 -2.78
C LEU A 58 5.08 3.25 -1.74
N SER A 59 5.63 3.28 -0.53
CA SER A 59 5.19 2.43 0.58
C SER A 59 3.76 2.77 1.01
N GLY A 60 3.42 4.06 1.02
CA GLY A 60 2.04 4.51 1.28
C GLY A 60 1.06 3.98 0.23
N SER A 61 1.39 4.10 -1.06
CA SER A 61 0.51 3.61 -2.13
C SER A 61 0.42 2.09 -2.17
N ALA A 62 1.51 1.37 -1.86
CA ALA A 62 1.51 -0.08 -1.75
C ALA A 62 0.60 -0.57 -0.61
N ARG A 63 0.57 0.14 0.52
CA ARG A 63 -0.33 -0.18 1.63
C ARG A 63 -1.80 -0.02 1.25
N GLU A 64 -2.17 1.09 0.63
CA GLU A 64 -3.55 1.32 0.17
C GLU A 64 -3.96 0.30 -0.91
N ALA A 65 -3.04 -0.07 -1.80
CA ALA A 65 -3.26 -1.15 -2.75
C ALA A 65 -3.47 -2.52 -2.07
N GLY A 66 -2.81 -2.78 -0.94
CA GLY A 66 -3.00 -3.99 -0.14
C GLY A 66 -4.40 -4.08 0.46
N HIS A 67 -4.93 -2.97 0.99
CA HIS A 67 -6.31 -2.90 1.49
C HIS A 67 -7.33 -3.16 0.37
N ALA A 68 -7.15 -2.52 -0.79
CA ALA A 68 -8.00 -2.76 -1.95
C ALA A 68 -7.92 -4.21 -2.47
N LEU A 69 -6.72 -4.80 -2.50
CA LEU A 69 -6.55 -6.19 -2.95
C LEU A 69 -7.18 -7.18 -1.97
N PHE A 70 -7.05 -6.93 -0.67
CA PHE A 70 -7.67 -7.76 0.37
C PHE A 70 -9.21 -7.76 0.24
N ALA A 71 -9.81 -6.59 0.02
CA ALA A 71 -11.25 -6.50 -0.24
C ALA A 71 -11.66 -7.24 -1.54
N ALA A 72 -10.84 -7.16 -2.59
CA ALA A 72 -11.11 -7.91 -3.82
C ALA A 72 -11.06 -9.44 -3.58
N ASP A 73 -10.08 -9.91 -2.82
CA ASP A 73 -9.89 -11.34 -2.53
C ASP A 73 -11.06 -11.90 -1.71
N THR A 74 -11.47 -11.17 -0.66
CA THR A 74 -12.64 -11.56 0.13
C THR A 74 -13.93 -11.58 -0.70
N GLY A 75 -14.06 -10.67 -1.67
CA GLY A 75 -15.19 -10.64 -2.60
C GLY A 75 -15.23 -11.84 -3.54
N VAL A 76 -14.08 -12.25 -4.09
CA VAL A 76 -13.96 -13.48 -4.89
C VAL A 76 -14.32 -14.71 -4.06
N GLU A 77 -13.74 -14.84 -2.86
CA GLU A 77 -14.01 -15.98 -1.97
C GLU A 77 -15.50 -16.04 -1.58
N CYS A 78 -16.16 -14.90 -1.38
CA CYS A 78 -17.60 -14.88 -1.14
C CYS A 78 -18.40 -15.37 -2.36
N ALA A 79 -18.06 -14.90 -3.56
CA ALA A 79 -18.73 -15.34 -4.78
C ALA A 79 -18.51 -16.84 -5.07
N LEU A 80 -17.32 -17.35 -4.78
CA LEU A 80 -17.00 -18.77 -4.91
C LEU A 80 -17.77 -19.62 -3.91
N TYR A 81 -17.87 -19.16 -2.66
CA TYR A 81 -18.61 -19.87 -1.62
C TYR A 81 -20.11 -19.98 -1.97
N TRP A 82 -20.70 -18.91 -2.49
CA TRP A 82 -22.11 -18.86 -2.87
C TRP A 82 -22.39 -19.25 -4.32
N ARG A 83 -21.42 -19.86 -5.02
CA ARG A 83 -21.47 -20.18 -6.46
C ARG A 83 -22.81 -20.76 -6.91
N ASP A 84 -23.27 -21.80 -6.22
CA ASP A 84 -24.44 -22.57 -6.65
C ASP A 84 -25.71 -21.69 -6.68
N THR A 85 -25.78 -20.63 -5.86
CA THR A 85 -26.92 -19.69 -5.85
C THR A 85 -26.94 -18.72 -7.03
N PHE A 86 -25.78 -18.47 -7.67
CA PHE A 86 -25.68 -17.56 -8.80
C PHE A 86 -26.00 -18.24 -10.13
N ILE A 87 -25.79 -19.56 -10.23
CA ILE A 87 -26.08 -20.35 -11.42
C ILE A 87 -27.59 -20.37 -11.70
N ASP A 88 -28.41 -20.42 -10.66
CA ASP A 88 -29.87 -20.54 -10.80
C ASP A 88 -30.57 -19.18 -11.01
N GLY A 89 -29.86 -18.05 -10.85
CA GLY A 89 -30.40 -16.68 -11.06
C GLY A 89 -31.57 -16.28 -10.15
N LEU A 90 -31.92 -17.13 -9.17
CA LEU A 90 -33.08 -17.01 -8.27
C LEU A 90 -32.66 -16.98 -6.79
N GLY A 91 -31.35 -16.81 -6.51
CA GLY A 91 -30.79 -16.83 -5.18
C GLY A 91 -31.19 -15.63 -4.31
N SER A 92 -31.30 -15.88 -3.01
CA SER A 92 -31.30 -14.82 -1.99
C SER A 92 -29.94 -14.11 -1.97
N ALA A 93 -29.91 -12.86 -1.49
CA ALA A 93 -28.66 -12.11 -1.31
C ALA A 93 -27.64 -12.94 -0.49
N PRO A 94 -26.41 -13.15 -0.99
CA PRO A 94 -25.39 -13.90 -0.27
C PRO A 94 -24.99 -13.16 1.01
N GLU A 95 -24.58 -13.91 2.04
CA GLU A 95 -23.93 -13.31 3.22
C GLU A 95 -22.42 -13.47 3.10
N CYS A 96 -21.69 -12.36 3.09
CA CYS A 96 -20.23 -12.32 3.04
C CYS A 96 -19.70 -11.88 4.40
N VAL A 97 -18.77 -12.63 5.00
CA VAL A 97 -18.13 -12.27 6.29
C VAL A 97 -19.17 -12.01 7.41
N SER A 98 -20.24 -12.82 7.45
CA SER A 98 -21.38 -12.65 8.37
C SER A 98 -22.04 -11.26 8.31
N ARG A 99 -21.96 -10.60 7.15
CA ARG A 99 -22.64 -9.35 6.82
C ARG A 99 -23.52 -9.56 5.60
N THR A 100 -24.61 -8.81 5.54
CA THR A 100 -25.45 -8.74 4.35
C THR A 100 -24.77 -7.91 3.28
N VAL A 101 -24.99 -8.29 2.02
CA VAL A 101 -24.53 -7.50 0.88
C VAL A 101 -25.52 -6.37 0.55
N ASP A 102 -24.99 -5.31 -0.05
CA ASP A 102 -25.72 -4.17 -0.58
C ASP A 102 -25.79 -4.23 -2.12
N ASN A 103 -26.70 -3.45 -2.70
CA ASN A 103 -27.02 -3.36 -4.13
C ASN A 103 -27.08 -4.72 -4.87
N PHE A 104 -27.56 -5.75 -4.18
CA PHE A 104 -27.72 -7.08 -4.77
C PHE A 104 -28.71 -7.04 -5.94
N SER A 105 -28.19 -7.37 -7.13
CA SER A 105 -28.95 -7.42 -8.37
C SER A 105 -28.74 -8.79 -9.02
N PRO A 106 -29.57 -9.79 -8.68
CA PRO A 106 -29.50 -11.10 -9.29
C PRO A 106 -30.16 -11.03 -10.68
N THR A 107 -29.39 -11.35 -11.71
CA THR A 107 -29.94 -11.62 -13.04
C THR A 107 -29.33 -12.91 -13.58
N PRO A 108 -30.04 -13.63 -14.47
CA PRO A 108 -29.54 -14.89 -15.04
C PRO A 108 -28.22 -14.75 -15.79
N LEU A 109 -27.94 -13.54 -16.31
CA LEU A 109 -26.74 -13.26 -17.11
C LEU A 109 -25.60 -12.71 -16.24
N ARG A 110 -25.94 -11.97 -15.19
CA ARG A 110 -24.97 -11.29 -14.33
C ARG A 110 -25.58 -10.99 -12.98
N THR A 111 -24.96 -11.47 -11.92
CA THR A 111 -25.29 -11.09 -10.55
C THR A 111 -24.25 -10.13 -10.02
N THR A 112 -24.69 -8.97 -9.52
CA THR A 112 -23.79 -8.01 -8.87
C THR A 112 -24.20 -7.76 -7.43
N PHE A 113 -23.22 -7.49 -6.60
CA PHE A 113 -23.41 -7.03 -5.23
C PHE A 113 -22.17 -6.32 -4.74
N ASP A 114 -22.32 -5.51 -3.70
CA ASP A 114 -21.19 -4.95 -2.98
C ASP A 114 -21.34 -5.20 -1.48
N PHE A 115 -20.23 -5.13 -0.76
CA PHE A 115 -20.25 -5.16 0.69
C PHE A 115 -19.02 -4.45 1.26
N GLU A 116 -19.17 -4.03 2.51
CA GLU A 116 -18.08 -3.46 3.29
C GLU A 116 -17.53 -4.49 4.29
N ASP A 117 -16.22 -4.70 4.25
CA ASP A 117 -15.53 -5.52 5.25
C ASP A 117 -15.52 -4.82 6.62
N ALA A 118 -15.26 -5.57 7.70
CA ALA A 118 -15.15 -5.06 9.06
C ALA A 118 -14.12 -3.93 9.22
N SER A 119 -13.15 -3.81 8.31
CA SER A 119 -12.15 -2.73 8.28
C SER A 119 -12.61 -1.44 7.58
N GLY A 120 -13.81 -1.39 7.00
CA GLY A 120 -14.31 -0.21 6.29
C GLY A 120 -13.83 -0.09 4.84
N HIS A 121 -13.59 -1.23 4.19
CA HIS A 121 -13.16 -1.31 2.80
C HIS A 121 -14.23 -2.00 1.96
N CYS A 122 -14.49 -1.50 0.77
CA CYS A 122 -15.53 -2.00 -0.10
C CYS A 122 -15.03 -3.04 -1.10
N ALA A 123 -15.85 -4.04 -1.38
CA ALA A 123 -15.69 -4.95 -2.51
C ALA A 123 -16.95 -4.92 -3.39
N GLU A 124 -16.79 -4.59 -4.67
CA GLU A 124 -17.83 -4.74 -5.70
C GLU A 124 -17.59 -6.04 -6.45
N VAL A 125 -18.56 -6.95 -6.42
CA VAL A 125 -18.46 -8.29 -6.99
C VAL A 125 -19.47 -8.46 -8.12
N SER A 126 -19.02 -9.11 -9.18
CA SER A 126 -19.76 -9.36 -10.39
C SER A 126 -19.54 -10.80 -10.82
N VAL A 127 -20.62 -11.56 -10.83
CA VAL A 127 -20.64 -12.97 -11.23
C VAL A 127 -21.40 -13.10 -12.54
N THR A 128 -20.77 -13.66 -13.56
CA THR A 128 -21.37 -13.99 -14.85
C THR A 128 -21.32 -15.51 -15.00
N PRO A 129 -22.46 -16.22 -14.80
CA PRO A 129 -22.49 -17.69 -14.83
C PRO A 129 -22.14 -18.28 -16.20
N GLU A 130 -22.52 -17.59 -17.27
CA GLU A 130 -22.31 -18.03 -18.66
C GLU A 130 -21.48 -16.98 -19.42
N PHE A 131 -20.16 -17.02 -19.22
CA PHE A 131 -19.21 -16.16 -19.95
C PHE A 131 -18.53 -16.92 -21.08
N SER A 132 -18.71 -16.46 -22.32
CA SER A 132 -18.11 -17.08 -23.52
C SER A 132 -16.85 -16.34 -23.96
N VAL A 133 -15.71 -17.03 -24.06
CA VAL A 133 -14.45 -16.46 -24.59
C VAL A 133 -14.29 -16.82 -26.07
N GLY A 134 -14.55 -15.86 -26.96
CA GLY A 134 -14.36 -16.03 -28.40
C GLY A 134 -15.56 -16.67 -29.12
N VAL A 135 -15.30 -17.30 -30.27
CA VAL A 135 -16.32 -17.92 -31.13
C VAL A 135 -16.34 -19.43 -30.85
N GLY A 136 -16.90 -19.83 -29.71
CA GLY A 136 -17.02 -21.22 -29.27
C GLY A 136 -18.25 -21.43 -28.39
N THR A 137 -18.59 -22.70 -28.11
CA THR A 137 -19.71 -23.10 -27.24
C THR A 137 -19.29 -23.36 -25.78
N GLU A 138 -18.01 -23.17 -25.46
CA GLU A 138 -17.51 -23.31 -24.09
C GLU A 138 -17.89 -22.05 -23.30
N THR A 139 -18.68 -22.24 -22.24
CA THR A 139 -19.07 -21.20 -21.29
C THR A 139 -18.34 -21.43 -19.98
N PHE A 140 -17.75 -20.36 -19.46
CA PHE A 140 -17.07 -20.35 -18.18
C PHE A 140 -17.84 -19.50 -17.19
N MET A 141 -17.72 -19.78 -15.90
CA MET A 141 -18.17 -18.84 -14.88
C MET A 141 -17.09 -17.78 -14.69
N GLN A 142 -17.44 -16.52 -14.93
CA GLN A 142 -16.55 -15.41 -14.68
C GLN A 142 -16.93 -14.72 -13.36
N ILE A 143 -15.95 -14.56 -12.48
CA ILE A 143 -16.08 -13.80 -11.24
C ILE A 143 -15.10 -12.65 -11.30
N ILE A 144 -15.62 -11.43 -11.20
CA ILE A 144 -14.84 -10.21 -11.11
C ILE A 144 -15.12 -9.61 -9.75
N SER A 145 -14.07 -9.42 -8.94
CA SER A 145 -14.16 -8.63 -7.72
C SER A 145 -13.24 -7.42 -7.81
N THR A 146 -13.82 -6.25 -7.58
CA THR A 146 -13.13 -4.97 -7.49
C THR A 146 -13.14 -4.51 -6.05
N GLY A 147 -11.98 -4.54 -5.40
CA GLY A 147 -11.82 -4.03 -4.05
C GLY A 147 -11.30 -2.60 -4.04
N TYR A 148 -11.71 -1.84 -3.02
CA TYR A 148 -11.38 -0.44 -2.82
C TYR A 148 -10.81 -0.23 -1.42
N ASN A 149 -9.87 0.71 -1.28
CA ASN A 149 -9.33 1.09 0.04
C ASN A 149 -10.27 2.00 0.86
N VAL A 150 -11.48 2.24 0.38
CA VAL A 150 -12.49 3.11 0.98
C VAL A 150 -13.83 2.38 1.08
N ASP A 151 -14.78 2.97 1.81
CA ASP A 151 -16.17 2.49 1.93
C ASP A 151 -16.92 2.56 0.59
N CYS A 152 -18.02 1.82 0.48
CA CYS A 152 -18.76 1.69 -0.78
C CYS A 152 -19.43 3.00 -1.23
N LEU A 153 -19.69 3.94 -0.29
CA LEU A 153 -20.31 5.23 -0.60
C LEU A 153 -19.30 6.25 -1.14
N SER A 154 -18.00 6.06 -0.89
CA SER A 154 -16.95 7.01 -1.24
C SER A 154 -16.09 6.60 -2.44
N ILE A 155 -16.46 5.53 -3.15
CA ILE A 155 -15.78 5.04 -4.38
C ILE A 155 -15.63 6.13 -5.45
N SER A 156 -16.60 7.04 -5.57
CA SER A 156 -16.58 8.15 -6.56
C SER A 156 -15.46 9.19 -6.32
N ASN A 157 -14.79 9.12 -5.16
CA ASN A 157 -13.70 10.03 -4.84
C ASN A 157 -12.44 9.72 -5.68
N LYS A 158 -11.80 10.75 -6.26
CA LYS A 158 -10.55 10.61 -7.03
C LYS A 158 -9.34 10.09 -6.24
N ARG A 159 -9.48 9.88 -4.93
CA ARG A 159 -8.45 9.32 -4.05
C ARG A 159 -8.65 7.84 -3.75
N ALA A 160 -9.73 7.22 -4.21
CA ALA A 160 -9.96 5.80 -4.04
C ALA A 160 -8.94 5.01 -4.89
N VAL A 161 -8.25 4.08 -4.25
CA VAL A 161 -7.37 3.10 -4.88
C VAL A 161 -8.18 1.83 -5.05
N SER A 162 -8.24 1.32 -6.28
CA SER A 162 -8.91 0.06 -6.60
C SER A 162 -7.93 -1.01 -7.07
N ARG A 163 -8.30 -2.27 -6.81
CA ARG A 163 -7.64 -3.47 -7.33
C ARG A 163 -8.71 -4.45 -7.77
N VAL A 164 -8.45 -5.15 -8.87
CA VAL A 164 -9.39 -6.09 -9.49
C VAL A 164 -8.77 -7.47 -9.50
N ILE A 165 -9.57 -8.46 -9.14
CA ILE A 165 -9.27 -9.88 -9.31
C ILE A 165 -10.34 -10.46 -10.23
N GLU A 166 -9.89 -11.17 -11.25
CA GLU A 166 -10.74 -11.88 -12.20
C GLU A 166 -10.41 -13.36 -12.15
N VAL A 167 -11.44 -14.18 -11.97
CA VAL A 167 -11.35 -15.64 -11.95
C VAL A 167 -12.28 -16.20 -13.01
N LEU A 168 -11.75 -17.11 -13.83
CA LEU A 168 -12.46 -17.81 -14.88
C LEU A 168 -12.48 -19.31 -14.51
N LEU A 169 -13.66 -19.90 -14.41
CA LEU A 169 -13.87 -21.31 -14.02
C LEU A 169 -14.61 -22.09 -15.09
#